data_AF-A0A9P6FW45-F1
#
_entry.id   AF-A0A9P6FW45-F1
#
_cell.length_a   1.000
_cell.length_b   1.000
_cell.length_c   1.000
_cell.angle_alpha   90.00
_cell.angle_beta   90.00
_cell.angle_gamma   90.00
#
_symmetry.space_group_name_H-M   'P 1'
#
loop_
_entity.id
_entity.type
_entity.pdbx_description
1 polymer ?
#
loop_
_entity_poly.entity_id
_entity_poly.type
_entity_poly.pdbx_seq_one_letter_code
_entity_poly.pdbx_strand_id
1 'polypeptide(L)'
;MFLPWSVFVINAGLTAFQFLLMGALGALISIYSRYGGSYANSIRWIRQSGYVEMMSTFYNSVSRVPTSTTFVLLAVIIATIATSLVHNGASLFIHLSQEPHDVHTSLLNASLSPTFLALGWRDYPLFSAVHYPGSEVSDVIMSTINNTNLIPDADPARKYIPKTFSYETECYQVTIGRMLEWYTNMTVPRDGCAILAVRIHGDYSFNTQKQKAALTIDGNRISIVVPIVRTASNSNEMPYDISVNLGNGTLGYCQITDSELRYANNEGLSSWPRTTVSKCISKDGRILALAATAFRFHVQNISDFNNSVRQTLGIWTRPFEDMQLSINNGTLSNNTVVTHARLLGNQTLLLVCHGDEGIEGATASVCMYLIISSVFTSPQEWSESTKPFLEDTSDQGSVNYLRITHPTPLGVDNGVRFSAASLQNASLIAAQTLTNLGQNFLISYHKERLYVAYDSIALQPGFEVPIWLLVVVVGGMVISVALWVVTFWLLPQEYTNSLYWSVAKEVSPQTGGYTPVLLKASAMPLVVEGSTIAQSQLVLGSPDDSATPLILRNLTLKSKGLNDAPSRL
;
A
#
# COMPACT_ATOMS: atom_id res chain seq x y z
N MET A 1 -19.05 -1.38 -3.07
CA MET A 1 -19.24 -2.53 -3.99
C MET A 1 -18.36 -2.25 -5.20
N PHE A 2 -17.56 -3.23 -5.62
CA PHE A 2 -16.73 -3.06 -6.81
C PHE A 2 -17.55 -3.35 -8.07
N LEU A 3 -17.37 -2.52 -9.10
CA LEU A 3 -17.95 -2.69 -10.42
C LEU A 3 -16.84 -2.61 -11.47
N PRO A 4 -16.61 -3.66 -12.28
CA PRO A 4 -15.61 -3.66 -13.35
C PRO A 4 -16.13 -2.89 -14.58
N TRP A 5 -16.65 -1.69 -14.36
CA TRP A 5 -17.18 -0.82 -15.41
C TRP A 5 -16.10 0.15 -15.88
N SER A 6 -16.14 0.52 -17.16
CA SER A 6 -15.28 1.59 -17.66
C SER A 6 -15.83 2.96 -17.26
N VAL A 7 -14.96 3.98 -17.27
CA VAL A 7 -15.35 5.41 -17.08
C VAL A 7 -16.52 5.77 -18.00
N PHE A 8 -16.49 5.25 -19.23
CA PHE A 8 -17.54 5.49 -20.23
C PHE A 8 -18.91 4.97 -19.78
N VAL A 9 -18.98 3.75 -19.23
CA VAL A 9 -20.23 3.13 -18.79
C VAL A 9 -20.83 3.92 -17.61
N ILE A 10 -20.01 4.32 -16.65
CA ILE A 10 -20.48 5.12 -15.50
C ILE A 10 -21.01 6.48 -15.97
N ASN A 11 -20.26 7.18 -16.81
CA ASN A 11 -20.68 8.48 -17.32
C ASN A 11 -21.98 8.36 -18.15
N ALA A 12 -22.08 7.36 -19.03
CA ALA A 12 -23.29 7.12 -19.81
C ALA A 12 -24.50 6.83 -18.92
N GLY A 13 -24.34 6.00 -17.88
CA GLY A 13 -25.40 5.70 -16.92
C GLY A 13 -25.87 6.93 -16.14
N LEU A 14 -24.93 7.74 -15.63
CA LEU A 14 -25.26 8.96 -14.92
C LEU A 14 -25.87 10.04 -15.85
N THR A 15 -25.45 10.12 -17.11
CA THR A 15 -26.07 11.01 -18.11
C THR A 15 -27.51 10.59 -18.41
N ALA A 16 -27.77 9.29 -18.57
CA ALA A 16 -29.12 8.76 -18.74
C ALA A 16 -30.01 9.10 -17.53
N PHE A 17 -29.47 9.00 -16.32
CA PHE A 17 -30.18 9.40 -15.09
C PHE A 17 -30.57 10.88 -15.10
N GLN A 18 -29.61 11.75 -15.45
CA GLN A 18 -29.84 13.20 -15.51
C GLN A 18 -30.92 13.55 -16.54
N PHE A 19 -30.89 12.91 -17.71
CA PHE A 19 -31.91 13.10 -18.74
C PHE A 19 -33.30 12.70 -18.24
N LEU A 20 -33.40 11.55 -17.56
CA LEU A 20 -34.65 11.06 -16.98
C LEU A 20 -35.16 11.98 -15.86
N LEU A 21 -34.29 12.47 -14.98
CA LEU A 21 -34.64 13.43 -13.93
C LEU A 21 -35.19 14.74 -14.53
N MET A 22 -34.57 15.25 -15.58
CA MET A 22 -35.05 16.44 -16.29
C MET A 22 -36.42 16.20 -16.93
N GLY A 23 -36.64 15.02 -17.51
CA GLY A 23 -37.94 14.58 -18.03
C GLY A 23 -39.01 14.50 -16.94
N ALA A 24 -38.69 13.91 -15.80
CA ALA A 24 -39.59 13.77 -14.65
C ALA A 24 -39.97 15.13 -14.03
N LEU A 25 -39.02 16.06 -13.93
CA LEU A 25 -39.31 17.44 -13.53
C LEU A 25 -40.25 18.10 -14.56
N GLY A 26 -40.14 17.74 -15.85
CA GLY A 26 -41.07 18.20 -16.90
C GLY A 26 -42.48 17.68 -16.68
N ALA A 27 -42.58 16.38 -16.47
CA ALA A 27 -43.82 15.69 -16.15
C ALA A 27 -44.53 16.32 -14.93
N LEU A 28 -43.81 16.52 -13.82
CA LEU A 28 -44.37 17.13 -12.61
C LEU A 28 -44.90 18.54 -12.86
N ILE A 29 -44.18 19.35 -13.62
CA ILE A 29 -44.61 20.71 -13.92
C ILE A 29 -45.79 20.73 -14.91
N SER A 30 -45.88 19.75 -15.82
CA SER A 30 -47.06 19.55 -16.66
C SER A 30 -48.30 19.16 -15.85
N ILE A 31 -48.17 18.28 -14.85
CA ILE A 31 -49.27 17.99 -13.90
C ILE A 31 -49.68 19.25 -13.16
N TYR A 32 -48.71 20.01 -12.62
CA TYR A 32 -48.98 21.28 -11.95
C TYR A 32 -49.68 22.29 -12.87
N SER A 33 -49.32 22.34 -14.16
CA SER A 33 -49.96 23.24 -15.13
C SER A 33 -51.44 22.94 -15.38
N ARG A 34 -51.87 21.69 -15.19
CA ARG A 34 -53.27 21.27 -15.34
C ARG A 34 -54.11 21.58 -14.10
N TYR A 35 -53.58 21.33 -12.91
CA TYR A 35 -54.32 21.44 -11.64
C TYR A 35 -54.02 22.73 -10.86
N GLY A 36 -53.00 23.48 -11.27
CA GLY A 36 -52.57 24.71 -10.62
C GLY A 36 -53.41 25.93 -11.00
N GLY A 37 -53.08 27.05 -10.36
CA GLY A 37 -53.72 28.35 -10.63
C GLY A 37 -53.34 28.94 -11.99
N SER A 38 -53.86 30.14 -12.27
CA SER A 38 -53.69 30.84 -13.55
C SER A 38 -52.24 31.11 -13.98
N TYR A 39 -51.26 31.00 -13.08
CA TYR A 39 -49.83 31.19 -13.39
C TYR A 39 -49.07 29.87 -13.62
N ALA A 40 -49.72 28.71 -13.53
CA ALA A 40 -49.05 27.42 -13.59
C ALA A 40 -48.48 27.11 -14.99
N ASN A 41 -49.17 27.54 -16.05
CA ASN A 41 -48.67 27.44 -17.42
C ASN A 41 -47.46 28.34 -17.69
N SER A 42 -47.43 29.56 -17.15
CA SER A 42 -46.29 30.46 -17.30
C SER A 42 -45.06 29.93 -16.57
N ILE A 43 -45.20 29.35 -15.37
CA ILE A 43 -44.10 28.66 -14.67
C ILE A 43 -43.54 27.50 -15.51
N ARG A 44 -44.41 26.65 -16.08
CA ARG A 44 -44.00 25.54 -16.96
C ARG A 44 -43.14 26.01 -18.11
N TRP A 45 -43.57 27.10 -18.71
CA TRP A 45 -42.93 27.59 -19.89
C TRP A 45 -41.62 28.34 -19.65
N ILE A 46 -41.51 29.13 -18.57
CA ILE A 46 -40.27 29.82 -18.21
C ILE A 46 -39.14 28.81 -17.96
N ARG A 47 -39.44 27.59 -17.48
CA ARG A 47 -38.42 26.55 -17.35
C ARG A 47 -37.70 26.21 -18.65
N GLN A 48 -38.38 26.31 -19.79
CA GLN A 48 -37.79 26.01 -21.09
C GLN A 48 -36.85 27.11 -21.59
N SER A 49 -36.88 28.28 -20.96
CA SER A 49 -36.15 29.47 -21.42
C SER A 49 -34.83 29.73 -20.67
N GLY A 50 -34.46 28.82 -19.75
CA GLY A 50 -33.15 28.79 -19.10
C GLY A 50 -33.06 29.56 -17.78
N TYR A 51 -31.95 29.37 -17.05
CA TYR A 51 -31.81 29.85 -15.67
C TYR A 51 -31.85 31.37 -15.52
N VAL A 52 -31.23 32.10 -16.45
CA VAL A 52 -31.16 33.58 -16.40
C VAL A 52 -32.55 34.17 -16.52
N GLU A 53 -33.38 33.62 -17.41
CA GLU A 53 -34.75 34.08 -17.61
C GLU A 53 -35.66 33.66 -16.45
N MET A 54 -35.48 32.45 -15.90
CA MET A 54 -36.15 32.03 -14.68
C MET A 54 -35.90 32.97 -13.50
N MET A 55 -34.64 33.36 -13.28
CA MET A 55 -34.25 34.26 -12.18
C MET A 55 -34.73 35.70 -12.41
N SER A 56 -34.62 36.21 -13.64
CA SER A 56 -35.15 37.53 -14.00
C SER A 56 -36.67 37.59 -13.78
N THR A 57 -37.39 36.56 -14.25
CA THR A 57 -38.84 36.48 -14.09
C THR A 57 -39.24 36.32 -12.63
N PHE A 58 -38.48 35.56 -11.84
CA PHE A 58 -38.67 35.46 -10.39
C PHE A 58 -38.56 36.83 -9.72
N TYR A 59 -37.44 37.52 -9.91
CA TYR A 59 -37.18 38.84 -9.31
C TYR A 59 -38.29 39.85 -9.65
N ASN A 60 -38.73 39.87 -10.91
CA ASN A 60 -39.76 40.80 -11.38
C ASN A 60 -41.19 40.41 -10.96
N SER A 61 -41.42 39.16 -10.55
CA SER A 61 -42.75 38.64 -10.16
C SER A 61 -42.99 38.63 -8.65
N VAL A 62 -41.94 38.71 -7.82
CA VAL A 62 -42.01 38.62 -6.35
C VAL A 62 -43.03 39.58 -5.72
N SER A 63 -43.17 40.79 -6.26
CA SER A 63 -44.09 41.82 -5.74
C SER A 63 -45.43 41.92 -6.50
N ARG A 64 -45.60 41.18 -7.60
CA ARG A 64 -46.73 41.34 -8.54
C ARG A 64 -47.66 40.12 -8.59
N VAL A 65 -47.25 39.00 -8.00
CA VAL A 65 -47.92 37.70 -8.12
C VAL A 65 -48.15 37.12 -6.72
N PRO A 66 -49.19 36.29 -6.50
CA PRO A 66 -49.43 35.65 -5.20
C PRO A 66 -48.19 34.92 -4.67
N THR A 67 -47.94 35.04 -3.36
CA THR A 67 -46.78 34.46 -2.68
C THR A 67 -46.64 32.96 -2.92
N SER A 68 -47.75 32.22 -2.95
CA SER A 68 -47.77 30.77 -3.26
C SER A 68 -47.18 30.45 -4.63
N THR A 69 -47.50 31.23 -5.66
CA THR A 69 -46.95 31.07 -7.02
C THR A 69 -45.45 31.39 -7.06
N THR A 70 -45.02 32.42 -6.31
CA THR A 70 -43.60 32.79 -6.17
C THR A 70 -42.80 31.67 -5.51
N PHE A 71 -43.35 31.02 -4.47
CA PHE A 71 -42.74 29.84 -3.85
C PHE A 71 -42.62 28.66 -4.83
N VAL A 72 -43.65 28.41 -5.66
CA VAL A 72 -43.58 27.34 -6.66
C VAL A 72 -42.52 27.64 -7.73
N LEU A 73 -42.42 28.88 -8.21
CA LEU A 73 -41.37 29.28 -9.15
C LEU A 73 -39.96 29.10 -8.54
N LEU A 74 -39.77 29.49 -7.27
CA LEU A 74 -38.52 29.24 -6.53
C LEU A 74 -38.20 27.75 -6.43
N ALA A 75 -39.19 26.92 -6.07
CA ALA A 75 -39.02 25.48 -5.98
C ALA A 75 -38.62 24.85 -7.33
N VAL A 76 -39.21 25.32 -8.43
CA VAL A 76 -38.86 24.86 -9.79
C VAL A 76 -37.43 25.28 -10.17
N ILE A 77 -36.99 26.50 -9.80
CA ILE A 77 -35.61 26.96 -10.01
C ILE A 77 -34.62 26.08 -9.25
N ILE A 78 -34.86 25.87 -7.95
CA ILE A 78 -34.02 25.03 -7.09
C ILE A 78 -33.97 23.59 -7.63
N ALA A 79 -35.12 23.02 -8.00
CA ALA A 79 -35.18 21.66 -8.55
C ALA A 79 -34.41 21.56 -9.88
N THR A 80 -34.51 22.56 -10.76
CA THR A 80 -33.78 22.56 -12.04
C THR A 80 -32.26 22.61 -11.82
N ILE A 81 -31.79 23.46 -10.89
CA ILE A 81 -30.37 23.53 -10.52
C ILE A 81 -29.91 22.21 -9.88
N ALA A 82 -30.67 21.68 -8.92
CA ALA A 82 -30.36 20.43 -8.24
C ALA A 82 -30.23 19.28 -9.24
N THR A 83 -31.21 19.09 -10.13
CA THR A 83 -31.16 18.05 -11.18
C THR A 83 -29.96 18.18 -12.11
N SER A 84 -29.47 19.40 -12.36
CA SER A 84 -28.26 19.63 -13.15
C SER A 84 -26.96 19.29 -12.42
N LEU A 85 -26.95 19.29 -11.08
CA LEU A 85 -25.76 19.04 -10.26
C LEU A 85 -25.66 17.60 -9.74
N VAL A 86 -26.75 16.84 -9.79
CA VAL A 86 -26.81 15.45 -9.30
C VAL A 86 -25.76 14.54 -9.96
N HIS A 87 -25.44 14.73 -11.24
CA HIS A 87 -24.38 13.99 -11.92
C HIS A 87 -23.00 14.21 -11.26
N ASN A 88 -22.63 15.47 -11.03
CA ASN A 88 -21.37 15.84 -10.38
C ASN A 88 -21.34 15.36 -8.93
N GLY A 89 -22.48 15.47 -8.23
CA GLY A 89 -22.63 14.96 -6.87
C GLY A 89 -22.41 13.45 -6.80
N ALA A 90 -22.99 12.68 -7.70
CA ALA A 90 -22.81 11.23 -7.76
C ALA A 90 -21.36 10.84 -8.07
N SER A 91 -20.68 11.56 -8.98
CA SER A 91 -19.28 11.26 -9.31
C SER A 91 -18.30 11.42 -8.14
N LEU A 92 -18.60 12.29 -7.17
CA LEU A 92 -17.74 12.49 -5.98
C LEU A 92 -17.66 11.26 -5.08
N PHE A 93 -18.66 10.37 -5.14
CA PHE A 93 -18.73 9.16 -4.33
C PHE A 93 -18.25 7.92 -5.10
N ILE A 94 -17.80 8.07 -6.35
CA ILE A 94 -17.31 6.99 -7.19
C ILE A 94 -15.79 7.08 -7.23
N HIS A 95 -15.12 6.09 -6.64
CA HIS A 95 -13.66 6.06 -6.58
C HIS A 95 -13.09 5.04 -7.55
N LEU A 96 -11.98 5.39 -8.20
CA LEU A 96 -11.20 4.43 -8.98
C LEU A 96 -10.65 3.38 -8.01
N SER A 97 -10.86 2.10 -8.33
CA SER A 97 -10.38 1.00 -7.50
C SER A 97 -9.92 -0.15 -8.38
N GLN A 98 -9.21 -1.10 -7.79
CA GLN A 98 -8.74 -2.32 -8.44
C GLN A 98 -9.07 -3.49 -7.54
N GLU A 99 -9.71 -4.51 -8.09
CA GLU A 99 -10.02 -5.74 -7.36
C GLU A 99 -9.20 -6.91 -7.97
N PRO A 100 -8.68 -7.83 -7.14
CA PRO A 100 -8.03 -9.04 -7.63
C PRO A 100 -9.00 -9.90 -8.45
N HIS A 101 -8.61 -10.24 -9.67
CA HIS A 101 -9.32 -11.13 -10.59
C HIS A 101 -8.35 -12.22 -11.05
N ASP A 102 -8.78 -13.49 -11.02
CA ASP A 102 -8.00 -14.68 -11.38
C ASP A 102 -6.62 -14.83 -10.69
N VAL A 103 -6.54 -15.76 -9.73
CA VAL A 103 -5.28 -16.19 -9.12
C VAL A 103 -4.64 -17.25 -10.03
N HIS A 104 -3.56 -16.87 -10.71
CA HIS A 104 -2.76 -17.78 -11.52
C HIS A 104 -1.40 -17.99 -10.88
N THR A 105 -1.04 -19.26 -10.66
CA THR A 105 0.29 -19.62 -10.19
C THR A 105 1.27 -19.52 -11.37
N SER A 106 2.19 -18.56 -11.34
CA SER A 106 3.25 -18.44 -12.35
C SER A 106 4.61 -18.73 -11.72
N LEU A 107 5.30 -19.74 -12.24
CA LEU A 107 6.71 -19.94 -11.95
C LEU A 107 7.48 -18.96 -12.84
N LEU A 108 8.06 -17.92 -12.24
CA LEU A 108 8.87 -16.96 -12.98
C LEU A 108 10.34 -17.33 -12.81
N ASN A 109 10.98 -17.57 -13.95
CA ASN A 109 12.41 -17.84 -14.02
C ASN A 109 13.12 -16.50 -14.24
N ALA A 110 13.58 -15.87 -13.17
CA ALA A 110 14.35 -14.64 -13.28
C ALA A 110 15.81 -14.98 -13.66
N SER A 111 16.26 -14.52 -14.84
CA SER A 111 17.68 -14.46 -15.13
C SER A 111 18.33 -13.43 -14.20
N LEU A 112 19.35 -13.84 -13.45
CA LEU A 112 20.15 -12.91 -12.66
C LEU A 112 20.96 -12.03 -13.63
N SER A 113 20.60 -10.77 -13.81
CA SER A 113 21.47 -9.77 -14.44
C SER A 113 22.53 -9.30 -13.42
N PRO A 114 23.70 -8.76 -13.82
CA PRO A 114 24.99 -8.99 -13.17
C PRO A 114 25.21 -8.14 -11.90
N THR A 115 24.49 -8.42 -10.82
CA THR A 115 25.04 -8.26 -9.46
C THR A 115 25.83 -9.50 -9.03
N PHE A 116 25.71 -10.60 -9.80
CA PHE A 116 26.46 -11.85 -9.71
C PHE A 116 27.90 -11.75 -10.26
N LEU A 117 28.53 -10.58 -10.20
CA LEU A 117 29.98 -10.53 -10.34
C LEU A 117 30.57 -11.18 -9.09
N ALA A 118 30.81 -12.50 -9.19
CA ALA A 118 31.66 -13.26 -8.28
C ALA A 118 33.08 -12.66 -8.28
N LEU A 119 33.22 -11.52 -7.60
CA LEU A 119 34.51 -10.88 -7.33
C LEU A 119 35.10 -11.52 -6.08
N GLY A 120 35.57 -12.75 -6.22
CA GLY A 120 36.39 -13.41 -5.21
C GLY A 120 35.69 -13.55 -3.84
N TRP A 121 36.49 -13.59 -2.79
CA TRP A 121 36.18 -14.08 -1.44
C TRP A 121 35.14 -13.22 -0.64
N ARG A 122 34.26 -12.47 -1.31
CA ARG A 122 33.24 -11.61 -0.71
C ARG A 122 31.85 -11.93 -1.25
N ASP A 123 31.00 -12.48 -0.39
CA ASP A 123 29.60 -12.79 -0.71
C ASP A 123 28.72 -11.55 -0.53
N TYR A 124 28.42 -10.85 -1.63
CA TYR A 124 27.41 -9.78 -1.60
C TYR A 124 26.00 -10.37 -1.49
N PRO A 125 25.11 -9.76 -0.66
CA PRO A 125 23.75 -10.26 -0.52
C PRO A 125 22.97 -10.04 -1.81
N LEU A 126 22.14 -11.02 -2.20
CA LEU A 126 21.35 -10.94 -3.43
C LEU A 126 20.34 -9.78 -3.38
N PHE A 127 19.78 -9.53 -2.20
CA PHE A 127 18.89 -8.43 -1.93
C PHE A 127 19.39 -7.60 -0.74
N SER A 128 19.13 -6.29 -0.78
CA SER A 128 19.36 -5.40 0.35
C SER A 128 18.08 -4.61 0.67
N ALA A 129 17.74 -4.55 1.95
CA ALA A 129 16.54 -3.89 2.44
C ALA A 129 16.84 -3.03 3.67
N VAL A 130 15.95 -2.09 3.94
CA VAL A 130 16.02 -1.23 5.13
C VAL A 130 14.74 -1.44 5.94
N HIS A 131 14.89 -1.80 7.21
CA HIS A 131 13.77 -2.03 8.11
C HIS A 131 13.63 -0.89 9.11
N TYR A 132 12.58 -0.09 8.96
CA TYR A 132 12.25 1.00 9.87
C TYR A 132 11.42 0.51 11.08
N PRO A 133 11.51 1.17 12.24
CA PRO A 133 10.63 0.85 13.36
C PRO A 133 9.16 1.07 12.99
N GLY A 134 8.30 0.09 13.29
CA GLY A 134 6.85 0.14 13.04
C GLY A 134 6.37 -0.67 11.84
N SER A 135 7.27 -1.15 10.97
CA SER A 135 6.97 -2.18 9.98
C SER A 135 7.30 -3.57 10.50
N GLU A 136 6.69 -4.62 9.92
CA GLU A 136 7.12 -6.00 10.17
C GLU A 136 8.28 -6.40 9.26
N VAL A 137 9.22 -7.19 9.80
CA VAL A 137 10.39 -7.67 9.04
C VAL A 137 9.96 -8.60 7.90
N SER A 138 8.94 -9.42 8.11
CA SER A 138 8.30 -10.27 7.09
C SER A 138 7.87 -9.46 5.88
N ASP A 139 7.17 -8.33 6.09
CA ASP A 139 6.70 -7.46 5.01
C ASP A 139 7.85 -6.83 4.22
N VAL A 140 8.91 -6.42 4.92
CA VAL A 140 10.13 -5.88 4.28
C VAL A 140 10.79 -6.95 3.40
N ILE A 141 10.89 -8.20 3.88
CA ILE A 141 11.43 -9.31 3.10
C ILE A 141 10.56 -9.57 1.86
N MET A 142 9.25 -9.73 2.06
CA MET A 142 8.32 -10.08 1.00
C MET A 142 8.23 -8.98 -0.06
N SER A 143 8.20 -7.72 0.34
CA SER A 143 8.20 -6.58 -0.60
C SER A 143 9.52 -6.48 -1.38
N THR A 144 10.66 -6.79 -0.75
CA THR A 144 11.96 -6.81 -1.44
C THR A 144 12.02 -7.89 -2.51
N ILE A 145 11.52 -9.10 -2.21
CA ILE A 145 11.45 -10.21 -3.18
C ILE A 145 10.38 -9.96 -4.25
N ASN A 146 9.32 -9.21 -3.91
CA ASN A 146 8.23 -8.86 -4.82
C ASN A 146 8.50 -7.60 -5.66
N ASN A 147 9.72 -7.08 -5.68
CA ASN A 147 10.01 -5.91 -6.48
C ASN A 147 9.95 -6.25 -7.98
N THR A 148 8.88 -5.84 -8.67
CA THR A 148 8.64 -6.12 -10.09
C THR A 148 9.73 -5.58 -11.01
N ASN A 149 10.50 -4.58 -10.58
CA ASN A 149 11.66 -4.08 -11.33
C ASN A 149 12.80 -5.10 -11.40
N LEU A 150 12.83 -6.07 -10.49
CA LEU A 150 13.82 -7.14 -10.41
C LEU A 150 13.33 -8.44 -11.06
N ILE A 151 12.07 -8.49 -11.52
CA ILE A 151 11.46 -9.66 -12.14
C ILE A 151 11.47 -9.44 -13.67
N PRO A 152 12.26 -10.20 -14.44
CA PRO A 152 12.25 -10.13 -15.89
C PRO A 152 10.85 -10.40 -16.44
N ASP A 153 10.42 -9.62 -17.44
CA ASP A 153 9.12 -9.75 -18.13
C ASP A 153 7.88 -9.65 -17.23
N ALA A 154 7.99 -9.02 -16.05
CA ALA A 154 6.86 -8.81 -15.16
C ALA A 154 5.79 -7.91 -15.82
N ASP A 155 4.59 -8.47 -16.01
CA ASP A 155 3.40 -7.71 -16.42
C ASP A 155 3.05 -6.67 -15.34
N PRO A 156 3.08 -5.35 -15.65
CA PRO A 156 2.77 -4.29 -14.70
C PRO A 156 1.30 -4.29 -14.24
N ALA A 157 0.40 -4.99 -14.95
CA ALA A 157 -0.99 -5.14 -14.55
C ALA A 157 -1.23 -6.27 -13.54
N ARG A 158 -0.18 -6.99 -13.13
CA ARG A 158 -0.27 -8.11 -12.19
C ARG A 158 0.47 -7.81 -10.90
N LYS A 159 -0.13 -8.22 -9.80
CA LYS A 159 0.54 -8.30 -8.51
C LYS A 159 1.15 -9.68 -8.36
N TYR A 160 2.44 -9.74 -8.12
CA TYR A 160 3.12 -10.99 -7.79
C TYR A 160 3.15 -11.13 -6.27
N ILE A 161 3.02 -12.35 -5.75
CA ILE A 161 3.14 -12.65 -4.33
C ILE A 161 3.99 -13.91 -4.21
N PRO A 162 5.18 -13.86 -3.60
CA PRO A 162 6.01 -15.04 -3.43
C PRO A 162 5.25 -16.13 -2.67
N LYS A 163 5.23 -17.35 -3.21
CA LYS A 163 4.54 -18.47 -2.57
C LYS A 163 5.25 -18.87 -1.28
N THR A 164 4.49 -18.96 -0.20
CA THR A 164 4.95 -19.45 1.09
C THR A 164 4.20 -20.72 1.47
N PHE A 165 4.88 -21.58 2.24
CA PHE A 165 4.34 -22.80 2.83
C PHE A 165 4.74 -22.84 4.30
N SER A 166 3.88 -23.41 5.14
CA SER A 166 4.21 -23.66 6.54
C SER A 166 4.90 -25.02 6.64
N TYR A 167 6.22 -24.98 6.85
CA TYR A 167 7.02 -26.19 7.06
C TYR A 167 7.03 -26.56 8.55
N GLU A 168 6.97 -27.85 8.84
CA GLU A 168 7.14 -28.34 10.21
C GLU A 168 8.61 -28.18 10.64
N THR A 169 8.84 -27.64 11.84
CA THR A 169 10.19 -27.43 12.37
C THR A 169 10.68 -28.69 13.06
N GLU A 170 11.76 -29.29 12.57
CA GLU A 170 12.33 -30.53 13.13
C GLU A 170 13.20 -30.25 14.35
N CYS A 171 13.88 -29.09 14.35
CA CYS A 171 14.88 -28.79 15.36
C CYS A 171 14.75 -27.44 16.02
N TYR A 172 14.78 -27.49 17.35
CA TYR A 172 14.68 -26.34 18.23
C TYR A 172 15.98 -26.03 18.97
N GLN A 173 17.04 -26.82 18.80
CA GLN A 173 18.29 -26.67 19.56
C GLN A 173 19.54 -26.93 18.71
N VAL A 174 20.43 -25.93 18.66
CA VAL A 174 21.75 -26.05 18.03
C VAL A 174 22.84 -26.27 19.07
N THR A 175 23.82 -27.09 18.72
CA THR A 175 25.05 -27.28 19.50
C THR A 175 26.16 -26.45 18.88
N ILE A 176 26.96 -25.79 19.71
CA ILE A 176 28.16 -25.10 19.22
C ILE A 176 29.30 -26.10 19.13
N GLY A 177 29.80 -26.33 17.91
CA GLY A 177 30.94 -27.22 17.66
C GLY A 177 32.25 -26.49 17.39
N ARG A 178 32.19 -25.23 16.95
CA ARG A 178 33.38 -24.38 16.76
C ARG A 178 33.04 -22.92 17.06
N MET A 179 33.90 -22.25 17.81
CA MET A 179 33.84 -20.80 18.00
C MET A 179 35.24 -20.24 17.79
N LEU A 180 35.31 -19.15 17.02
CA LEU A 180 36.54 -18.50 16.57
C LEU A 180 37.32 -19.36 15.55
N GLU A 181 38.08 -18.70 14.67
CA GLU A 181 38.73 -19.33 13.52
C GLU A 181 39.72 -20.44 13.89
N TRP A 182 40.25 -20.42 15.12
CA TRP A 182 41.42 -21.21 15.50
C TRP A 182 41.14 -22.20 16.65
N TYR A 183 39.94 -22.18 17.26
CA TYR A 183 39.56 -23.14 18.31
C TYR A 183 38.62 -24.21 17.73
N THR A 184 39.24 -25.14 17.00
CA THR A 184 38.56 -26.12 16.13
C THR A 184 37.95 -27.32 16.84
N ASN A 185 38.27 -27.52 18.12
CA ASN A 185 37.88 -28.68 18.94
C ASN A 185 37.10 -28.26 20.21
N MET A 186 36.11 -27.35 20.07
CA MET A 186 35.15 -27.08 21.14
C MET A 186 33.79 -27.66 20.79
N THR A 187 33.63 -28.97 20.99
CA THR A 187 32.29 -29.54 21.07
C THR A 187 31.76 -29.27 22.47
N VAL A 188 30.88 -28.28 22.59
CA VAL A 188 30.06 -28.15 23.81
C VAL A 188 29.19 -29.41 23.86
N PRO A 189 29.33 -30.30 24.87
CA PRO A 189 28.60 -31.56 24.89
C PRO A 189 27.12 -31.26 25.17
N ARG A 190 26.33 -31.18 24.10
CA ARG A 190 24.88 -30.99 24.11
C ARG A 190 24.23 -31.76 22.98
N ASP A 191 23.06 -32.31 23.26
CA ASP A 191 22.17 -33.00 22.32
C ASP A 191 21.42 -31.99 21.42
N GLY A 192 22.17 -31.24 20.61
CA GLY A 192 21.62 -30.39 19.55
C GLY A 192 21.57 -31.16 18.23
N CYS A 193 20.58 -30.86 17.39
CA CYS A 193 20.39 -31.53 16.11
C CYS A 193 21.42 -31.10 15.04
N ALA A 194 22.10 -29.98 15.26
CA ALA A 194 22.95 -29.34 14.29
C ALA A 194 24.10 -28.61 14.98
N ILE A 195 25.20 -28.50 14.25
CA ILE A 195 26.44 -27.92 14.71
C ILE A 195 26.58 -26.51 14.16
N LEU A 196 26.52 -25.53 15.06
CA LEU A 196 26.86 -24.14 14.80
C LEU A 196 28.37 -23.95 14.94
N ALA A 197 28.98 -23.38 13.91
CA ALA A 197 30.37 -23.01 13.85
C ALA A 197 30.49 -21.51 13.54
N VAL A 198 30.85 -20.71 14.54
CA VAL A 198 31.02 -19.26 14.38
C VAL A 198 32.49 -18.95 14.24
N ARG A 199 32.88 -18.39 13.09
CA ARG A 199 34.22 -17.93 12.80
C ARG A 199 34.23 -16.41 12.77
N ILE A 200 35.09 -15.80 13.56
CA ILE A 200 35.34 -14.37 13.58
C ILE A 200 36.80 -14.20 13.19
N HIS A 201 37.06 -13.53 12.08
CA HIS A 201 38.43 -13.34 11.59
C HIS A 201 39.10 -12.18 12.34
N GLY A 202 40.42 -12.32 12.56
CA GLY A 202 41.27 -11.58 13.51
C GLY A 202 42.60 -11.07 12.90
N ASP A 203 42.96 -9.78 13.02
CA ASP A 203 44.28 -9.22 12.69
C ASP A 203 45.14 -9.35 13.97
N TYR A 204 45.01 -10.53 14.57
CA TYR A 204 45.63 -10.92 15.82
C TYR A 204 46.32 -12.23 15.57
N SER A 205 47.58 -12.32 16.00
CA SER A 205 48.26 -13.60 16.08
C SER A 205 47.96 -14.24 17.44
N PHE A 206 47.54 -15.50 17.43
CA PHE A 206 47.33 -16.24 18.67
C PHE A 206 48.64 -16.90 19.08
N ASN A 207 49.01 -16.78 20.35
CA ASN A 207 50.19 -17.47 20.87
C ASN A 207 49.88 -18.96 21.05
N THR A 208 49.99 -19.72 19.96
CA THR A 208 49.77 -21.18 19.94
C THR A 208 50.74 -21.94 20.85
N GLN A 209 51.85 -21.31 21.27
CA GLN A 209 52.90 -21.93 22.07
C GLN A 209 52.76 -21.69 23.59
N LYS A 210 51.98 -20.71 24.07
CA LYS A 210 52.03 -20.34 25.50
C LYS A 210 50.74 -20.49 26.33
N GLN A 211 49.53 -20.46 25.79
CA GLN A 211 48.34 -20.47 26.66
C GLN A 211 47.12 -21.15 26.00
N LYS A 212 46.56 -22.15 26.68
CA LYS A 212 45.27 -22.76 26.30
C LYS A 212 44.16 -21.72 26.52
N ALA A 213 43.27 -21.56 25.54
CA ALA A 213 42.05 -20.78 25.78
C ALA A 213 41.28 -21.39 26.97
N ALA A 214 40.80 -20.54 27.86
CA ALA A 214 39.96 -20.97 28.97
C ALA A 214 38.51 -21.06 28.47
N LEU A 215 37.91 -22.25 28.63
CA LEU A 215 36.51 -22.50 28.32
C LEU A 215 35.78 -22.78 29.63
N THR A 216 34.73 -22.01 29.90
CA THR A 216 33.80 -22.28 30.98
C THR A 216 32.41 -22.49 30.39
N ILE A 217 31.76 -23.61 30.73
CA ILE A 217 30.39 -23.93 30.32
C ILE A 217 29.57 -24.07 31.59
N ASP A 218 28.54 -23.24 31.72
CA ASP A 218 27.58 -23.28 32.83
C ASP A 218 26.15 -23.28 32.28
N GLY A 219 25.53 -24.46 32.24
CA GLY A 219 24.21 -24.62 31.64
C GLY A 219 24.20 -24.13 30.19
N ASN A 220 23.45 -23.06 29.91
CA ASN A 220 23.33 -22.43 28.58
C ASN A 220 24.28 -21.25 28.35
N ARG A 221 25.19 -21.00 29.27
CA ARG A 221 26.22 -19.97 29.18
C ARG A 221 27.54 -20.60 28.79
N ILE A 222 28.24 -19.94 27.87
CA ILE A 222 29.58 -20.32 27.45
C ILE A 222 30.45 -19.08 27.53
N SER A 223 31.57 -19.19 28.21
CA SER A 223 32.58 -18.15 28.26
C SER A 223 33.88 -18.69 27.70
N ILE A 224 34.48 -17.95 26.77
CA ILE A 224 35.75 -18.26 26.14
C ILE A 224 36.67 -17.06 26.34
N VAL A 225 37.84 -17.32 26.92
CA VAL A 225 38.89 -16.31 27.07
C VAL A 225 40.10 -16.79 26.28
N VAL A 226 40.50 -15.99 25.30
CA VAL A 226 41.62 -16.30 24.43
C VAL A 226 42.69 -15.22 24.54
N PRO A 227 43.91 -15.57 24.95
CA PRO A 227 45.03 -14.63 24.92
C PRO A 227 45.51 -14.38 23.49
N ILE A 228 45.76 -13.12 23.16
CA ILE A 228 46.21 -12.66 21.84
C ILE A 228 47.57 -11.96 21.93
N VAL A 229 48.32 -12.03 20.82
CA VAL A 229 49.53 -11.24 20.59
C VAL A 229 49.26 -10.30 19.43
N ARG A 230 49.33 -9.00 19.71
CA ARG A 230 49.20 -7.95 18.69
C ARG A 230 50.40 -8.04 17.74
N THR A 231 50.14 -8.14 16.44
CA THR A 231 51.17 -8.04 15.41
C THR A 231 51.53 -6.57 15.19
N ALA A 232 52.83 -6.26 15.10
CA ALA A 232 53.34 -4.88 14.99
C ALA A 232 53.00 -4.17 13.66
N SER A 233 52.46 -4.88 12.68
CA SER A 233 52.05 -4.34 11.38
C SER A 233 50.57 -3.95 11.38
N ASN A 234 50.32 -2.71 11.78
CA ASN A 234 49.12 -1.91 11.53
C ASN A 234 47.81 -2.24 12.27
N SER A 235 47.43 -1.21 13.04
CA SER A 235 46.13 -0.76 13.54
C SER A 235 45.37 -1.62 14.56
N ASN A 236 44.71 -0.92 15.49
CA ASN A 236 43.86 -1.42 16.57
C ASN A 236 42.56 -2.06 16.03
N GLU A 237 42.68 -2.91 15.03
CA GLU A 237 41.58 -3.37 14.20
C GLU A 237 41.20 -4.80 14.53
N MET A 238 40.09 -4.97 15.24
CA MET A 238 39.36 -6.23 15.18
C MET A 238 38.87 -6.42 13.76
N PRO A 239 39.17 -7.52 13.07
CA PRO A 239 38.62 -7.75 11.76
C PRO A 239 37.15 -8.09 11.80
N TYR A 240 36.63 -7.92 10.60
CA TYR A 240 35.32 -7.35 10.32
C TYR A 240 34.41 -8.36 9.66
N ASP A 241 34.84 -9.63 9.67
CA ASP A 241 34.32 -10.70 8.84
C ASP A 241 33.84 -11.84 9.74
N ILE A 242 32.51 -11.97 9.82
CA ILE A 242 31.87 -13.09 10.50
C ILE A 242 31.54 -14.14 9.45
N SER A 243 32.00 -15.37 9.67
CA SER A 243 31.51 -16.56 8.97
C SER A 243 30.74 -17.44 9.95
N VAL A 244 29.42 -17.53 9.80
CA VAL A 244 28.59 -18.43 10.59
C VAL A 244 28.27 -19.63 9.74
N ASN A 245 28.67 -20.82 10.14
CA ASN A 245 28.39 -22.06 9.44
C ASN A 245 27.47 -22.93 10.31
N LEU A 246 26.49 -23.56 9.69
CA LEU A 246 25.53 -24.42 10.36
C LEU A 246 25.35 -25.68 9.54
N GLY A 247 25.65 -26.83 10.14
CA GLY A 247 25.56 -28.11 9.46
C GLY A 247 25.01 -29.19 10.38
N ASN A 248 24.23 -30.09 9.81
CA ASN A 248 23.90 -31.39 10.39
C ASN A 248 24.48 -32.38 9.37
N GLY A 249 25.41 -33.27 9.72
CA GLY A 249 26.35 -33.94 8.80
C GLY A 249 25.79 -34.57 7.50
N THR A 250 24.47 -34.69 7.34
CA THR A 250 23.73 -35.06 6.13
C THR A 250 23.43 -33.91 5.14
N LEU A 251 23.45 -32.65 5.58
CA LEU A 251 22.88 -31.46 4.91
C LEU A 251 23.93 -30.50 4.30
N GLY A 252 25.22 -30.83 4.37
CA GLY A 252 26.28 -29.85 4.08
C GLY A 252 26.32 -28.73 5.14
N TYR A 253 26.98 -27.61 4.82
CA TYR A 253 27.05 -26.43 5.70
C TYR A 253 26.35 -25.24 5.06
N CYS A 254 25.38 -24.64 5.76
CA CYS A 254 24.85 -23.33 5.42
C CYS A 254 25.68 -22.26 6.10
N GLN A 255 26.06 -21.23 5.37
CA GLN A 255 27.02 -20.23 5.79
C GLN A 255 26.47 -18.80 5.58
N ILE A 256 26.90 -17.89 6.43
CA ILE A 256 26.75 -16.45 6.23
C ILE A 256 28.14 -15.86 6.34
N THR A 257 28.53 -15.03 5.38
CA THR A 257 29.76 -14.23 5.44
C THR A 257 29.41 -12.76 5.44
N ASP A 258 29.73 -11.98 6.48
CA ASP A 258 29.52 -10.52 6.46
C ASP A 258 30.82 -9.77 6.72
N SER A 259 31.34 -9.11 5.68
CA SER A 259 32.63 -8.39 5.69
C SER A 259 32.52 -6.86 5.75
N GLU A 260 31.30 -6.32 5.83
CA GLU A 260 31.03 -4.87 5.75
C GLU A 260 30.85 -4.19 7.10
N LEU A 261 31.25 -4.83 8.21
CA LEU A 261 31.18 -4.24 9.56
C LEU A 261 32.31 -3.22 9.83
N ARG A 262 32.88 -2.64 8.78
CA ARG A 262 34.04 -1.73 8.82
C ARG A 262 33.64 -0.28 9.21
N TYR A 263 34.25 0.19 10.28
CA TYR A 263 34.55 1.58 10.70
C TYR A 263 33.48 2.68 10.84
N ALA A 264 33.30 3.12 12.09
CA ALA A 264 33.45 4.51 12.53
C ALA A 264 34.16 4.52 13.91
N ASN A 265 35.28 5.24 14.06
CA ASN A 265 36.08 5.31 15.32
C ASN A 265 35.45 6.22 16.39
N ASN A 266 34.13 6.38 16.36
CA ASN A 266 33.42 7.24 17.29
C ASN A 266 32.92 6.39 18.47
N GLU A 267 32.84 7.00 19.65
CA GLU A 267 32.22 6.36 20.81
C GLU A 267 30.78 5.91 20.50
N GLY A 268 30.40 4.73 20.97
CA GLY A 268 29.07 4.16 20.73
C GLY A 268 29.03 3.24 19.50
N LEU A 269 27.95 3.30 18.72
CA LEU A 269 27.77 2.43 17.56
C LEU A 269 28.71 2.81 16.42
N SER A 270 29.54 1.84 16.02
CA SER A 270 30.43 1.95 14.86
C SER A 270 29.80 1.39 13.59
N SER A 271 28.76 0.56 13.72
CA SER A 271 27.93 0.07 12.61
C SER A 271 26.47 -0.02 13.02
N TRP A 272 25.58 0.22 12.06
CA TRP A 272 24.15 -0.06 12.22
C TRP A 272 23.93 -1.57 12.35
N PRO A 273 22.95 -2.03 13.16
CA PRO A 273 22.55 -3.42 13.17
C PRO A 273 22.13 -3.89 11.78
N ARG A 274 22.69 -5.03 11.37
CA ARG A 274 22.41 -5.66 10.08
C ARG A 274 22.07 -7.11 10.29
N THR A 275 20.96 -7.54 9.71
CA THR A 275 20.54 -8.94 9.66
C THR A 275 20.84 -9.50 8.28
N THR A 276 21.80 -10.41 8.20
CA THR A 276 22.09 -11.17 6.98
C THR A 276 21.41 -12.53 7.09
N VAL A 277 20.79 -13.00 6.01
CA VAL A 277 20.07 -14.27 5.99
C VAL A 277 20.56 -15.15 4.85
N SER A 278 20.76 -16.42 5.14
CA SER A 278 21.07 -17.46 4.15
C SER A 278 20.07 -18.61 4.28
N LYS A 279 19.92 -19.36 3.19
CA LYS A 279 19.07 -20.54 3.13
C LYS A 279 19.76 -21.64 2.33
N CYS A 280 19.66 -22.86 2.84
CA CYS A 280 20.19 -24.05 2.20
C CYS A 280 19.12 -25.14 2.17
N ILE A 281 19.10 -25.95 1.12
CA ILE A 281 18.09 -27.00 0.91
C ILE A 281 18.81 -28.31 0.55
N SER A 282 18.56 -29.37 1.29
CA SER A 282 19.13 -30.70 1.01
C SER A 282 18.35 -31.45 -0.05
N LYS A 283 18.97 -32.53 -0.56
CA LYS A 283 18.36 -33.44 -1.54
C LYS A 283 17.05 -34.07 -1.06
N ASP A 284 16.88 -34.31 0.23
CA ASP A 284 15.64 -34.82 0.82
C ASP A 284 14.61 -33.71 1.16
N GLY A 285 14.87 -32.48 0.71
CA GLY A 285 13.95 -31.35 0.81
C GLY A 285 13.90 -30.68 2.17
N ARG A 286 14.80 -31.03 3.11
CA ARG A 286 14.98 -30.27 4.36
C ARG A 286 15.53 -28.88 4.06
N ILE A 287 15.05 -27.91 4.81
CA ILE A 287 15.37 -26.51 4.64
C ILE A 287 16.03 -26.01 5.90
N LEU A 288 17.18 -25.38 5.71
CA LEU A 288 17.95 -24.72 6.75
C LEU A 288 18.00 -23.24 6.43
N ALA A 289 17.33 -22.42 7.24
CA ALA A 289 17.50 -20.98 7.20
C ALA A 289 18.35 -20.52 8.38
N LEU A 290 19.34 -19.69 8.08
CA LEU A 290 20.24 -19.07 9.03
C LEU A 290 20.09 -17.57 8.91
N ALA A 291 19.91 -16.88 10.03
CA ALA A 291 19.95 -15.42 10.12
C ALA A 291 21.00 -15.02 11.14
N ALA A 292 21.85 -14.06 10.79
CA ALA A 292 22.83 -13.47 11.69
C ALA A 292 22.62 -11.96 11.73
N THR A 293 22.22 -11.45 12.89
CA THR A 293 22.16 -10.01 13.16
C THR A 293 23.41 -9.59 13.90
N ALA A 294 24.19 -8.68 13.34
CA ALA A 294 25.43 -8.21 13.94
C ALA A 294 25.48 -6.67 13.99
N PHE A 295 26.09 -6.15 15.05
CA PHE A 295 26.57 -4.77 15.10
C PHE A 295 27.80 -4.68 15.98
N ARG A 296 28.58 -3.62 15.74
CA ARG A 296 29.81 -3.31 16.46
C ARG A 296 29.66 -1.99 17.19
N PHE A 297 30.15 -1.95 18.41
CA PHE A 297 30.21 -0.74 19.22
C PHE A 297 31.58 -0.60 19.90
N HIS A 298 31.95 0.64 20.17
CA HIS A 298 33.20 1.01 20.80
C HIS A 298 32.94 1.73 22.12
N VAL A 299 33.66 1.34 23.15
CA VAL A 299 33.62 1.93 24.48
C VAL A 299 35.01 2.51 24.78
N GLN A 300 35.12 3.83 24.86
CA GLN A 300 36.40 4.50 25.04
C GLN A 300 37.05 4.20 26.40
N ASN A 301 36.24 4.06 27.44
CA ASN A 301 36.68 3.70 28.78
C ASN A 301 35.91 2.46 29.24
N ILE A 302 36.62 1.35 29.46
CA ILE A 302 36.03 0.06 29.83
C ILE A 302 35.18 0.14 31.12
N SER A 303 35.47 1.11 32.00
CA SER A 303 34.67 1.34 33.21
C SER A 303 33.27 1.88 32.93
N ASP A 304 33.07 2.53 31.77
CA ASP A 304 31.78 3.08 31.32
C ASP A 304 30.96 2.07 30.49
N PHE A 305 31.44 0.84 30.32
CA PHE A 305 30.82 -0.18 29.47
C PHE A 305 29.30 -0.33 29.71
N ASN A 306 28.87 -0.41 30.97
CA ASN A 306 27.46 -0.51 31.32
C ASN A 306 26.64 0.69 30.83
N ASN A 307 27.16 1.90 31.00
CA ASN A 307 26.49 3.13 30.58
C ASN A 307 26.38 3.20 29.05
N SER A 308 27.48 2.94 28.32
CA SER A 308 27.51 2.98 26.86
C SER A 308 26.56 1.96 26.22
N VAL A 309 26.51 0.74 26.76
CA VAL A 309 25.60 -0.31 26.26
C VAL A 309 24.14 0.01 26.59
N ARG A 310 23.84 0.51 27.80
CA ARG A 310 22.46 0.91 28.15
C ARG A 310 21.95 2.06 27.28
N GLN A 311 22.80 3.05 27.03
CA GLN A 311 22.48 4.10 26.06
C GLN A 311 22.28 3.50 24.67
N THR A 312 23.10 2.54 24.24
CA THR A 312 22.97 2.00 22.87
C THR A 312 21.74 1.10 22.66
N LEU A 313 21.43 0.21 23.62
CA LEU A 313 20.49 -0.91 23.44
C LEU A 313 19.25 -0.87 24.34
N GLY A 314 19.18 0.07 25.29
CA GLY A 314 18.05 0.26 26.22
C GLY A 314 17.82 -0.86 27.23
N ILE A 315 18.23 -2.10 26.91
CA ILE A 315 18.03 -3.31 27.70
C ILE A 315 19.35 -4.05 27.84
N TRP A 316 19.65 -4.42 29.07
CA TRP A 316 20.82 -5.17 29.49
C TRP A 316 20.52 -6.68 29.39
N THR A 317 21.19 -7.39 28.47
CA THR A 317 21.03 -8.86 28.34
C THR A 317 22.17 -9.60 29.02
N ARG A 318 21.97 -10.89 29.35
CA ARG A 318 22.95 -11.70 30.09
C ARG A 318 24.38 -11.70 29.50
N PRO A 319 24.60 -11.81 28.18
CA PRO A 319 25.97 -11.69 27.64
C PRO A 319 26.68 -10.38 28.04
N PHE A 320 25.96 -9.27 28.18
CA PHE A 320 26.52 -8.00 28.68
C PHE A 320 26.77 -8.02 30.18
N GLU A 321 25.91 -8.67 30.98
CA GLU A 321 26.16 -8.91 32.42
C GLU A 321 27.45 -9.71 32.63
N ASP A 322 27.58 -10.83 31.92
CA ASP A 322 28.71 -11.74 32.01
C ASP A 322 30.00 -11.02 31.53
N MET A 323 29.90 -10.16 30.51
CA MET A 323 31.02 -9.31 30.06
C MET A 323 31.42 -8.26 31.10
N GLN A 324 30.46 -7.58 31.74
CA GLN A 324 30.76 -6.64 32.81
C GLN A 324 31.47 -7.32 33.98
N LEU A 325 31.10 -8.56 34.32
CA LEU A 325 31.82 -9.34 35.32
C LEU A 325 33.25 -9.66 34.88
N SER A 326 33.46 -10.02 33.61
CA SER A 326 34.81 -10.21 33.05
C SER A 326 35.65 -8.94 33.05
N ILE A 327 35.04 -7.78 32.82
CA ILE A 327 35.69 -6.47 32.94
C ILE A 327 36.09 -6.21 34.40
N ASN A 328 35.15 -6.34 35.33
CA ASN A 328 35.39 -6.07 36.75
C ASN A 328 36.45 -7.00 37.36
N ASN A 329 36.53 -8.24 36.88
CA ASN A 329 37.51 -9.24 37.33
C ASN A 329 38.86 -9.12 36.58
N GLY A 330 39.04 -8.15 35.69
CA GLY A 330 40.27 -7.97 34.90
C GLY A 330 40.54 -9.08 33.88
N THR A 331 39.53 -9.88 33.54
CA THR A 331 39.63 -10.95 32.53
C THR A 331 39.69 -10.35 31.13
N LEU A 332 38.97 -9.26 30.87
CA LEU A 332 39.12 -8.47 29.66
C LEU A 332 40.29 -7.49 29.85
N SER A 333 41.33 -7.69 29.05
CA SER A 333 42.57 -6.90 29.00
C SER A 333 42.98 -6.63 27.54
N ASN A 334 44.00 -5.79 27.34
CA ASN A 334 44.51 -5.42 26.01
C ASN A 334 45.06 -6.61 25.19
N ASN A 335 45.36 -7.72 25.87
CA ASN A 335 45.95 -8.93 25.28
C ASN A 335 45.00 -10.14 25.34
N THR A 336 43.70 -9.91 25.49
CA THR A 336 42.70 -10.98 25.57
C THR A 336 41.47 -10.64 24.74
N VAL A 337 40.93 -11.65 24.07
CA VAL A 337 39.58 -11.64 23.50
C VAL A 337 38.69 -12.45 24.43
N VAL A 338 37.61 -11.83 24.89
CA VAL A 338 36.60 -12.48 25.73
C VAL A 338 35.32 -12.64 24.92
N THR A 339 34.78 -13.84 24.93
CA THR A 339 33.53 -14.19 24.26
C THR A 339 32.57 -14.77 25.27
N HIS A 340 31.37 -14.20 25.35
CA HIS A 340 30.26 -14.74 26.12
C HIS A 340 29.12 -15.11 25.19
N ALA A 341 28.70 -16.36 25.23
CA ALA A 341 27.59 -16.88 24.45
C ALA A 341 26.47 -17.38 25.36
N ARG A 342 25.23 -17.21 24.91
CA ARG A 342 24.03 -17.77 25.53
C ARG A 342 23.19 -18.50 24.50
N LEU A 343 22.90 -19.77 24.80
CA LEU A 343 22.05 -20.63 23.99
C LEU A 343 20.58 -20.51 24.44
N LEU A 344 19.71 -20.17 23.51
CA LEU A 344 18.27 -19.97 23.69
C LEU A 344 17.50 -20.76 22.63
N GLY A 345 17.52 -22.09 22.74
CA GLY A 345 16.88 -22.95 21.75
C GLY A 345 17.50 -22.78 20.37
N ASN A 346 16.73 -22.20 19.45
CA ASN A 346 17.10 -21.97 18.06
C ASN A 346 17.84 -20.64 17.83
N GLN A 347 18.04 -19.87 18.91
CA GLN A 347 18.81 -18.64 18.91
C GLN A 347 20.09 -18.78 19.74
N THR A 348 21.17 -18.17 19.25
CA THR A 348 22.44 -18.03 19.97
C THR A 348 22.78 -16.54 20.05
N LEU A 349 22.92 -16.04 21.27
CA LEU A 349 23.38 -14.67 21.53
C LEU A 349 24.87 -14.73 21.83
N LEU A 350 25.68 -13.93 21.14
CA LEU A 350 27.13 -13.92 21.27
C LEU A 350 27.61 -12.48 21.46
N LEU A 351 28.44 -12.24 22.45
CA LEU A 351 29.14 -10.98 22.65
C LEU A 351 30.64 -11.27 22.65
N VAL A 352 31.36 -10.67 21.71
CA VAL A 352 32.81 -10.77 21.62
C VAL A 352 33.40 -9.40 21.84
N CYS A 353 34.30 -9.28 22.81
CA CYS A 353 35.01 -8.04 23.09
C CYS A 353 36.51 -8.29 23.14
N HIS A 354 37.28 -7.30 22.74
CA HIS A 354 38.72 -7.25 22.99
C HIS A 354 39.07 -5.92 23.66
N GLY A 355 40.07 -5.94 24.54
CA GLY A 355 40.63 -4.72 25.10
C GLY A 355 41.44 -3.97 24.04
N ASP A 356 41.35 -2.65 24.05
CA ASP A 356 42.18 -1.76 23.26
C ASP A 356 42.94 -0.73 24.10
N GLU A 357 44.11 -0.31 23.62
CA GLU A 357 44.79 0.85 24.19
C GLU A 357 44.02 2.09 23.74
N GLY A 358 43.26 2.66 24.68
CA GLY A 358 42.50 3.88 24.47
C GLY A 358 43.40 5.11 24.46
N ILE A 359 42.76 6.26 24.24
CA ILE A 359 43.41 7.57 24.29
C ILE A 359 43.87 7.80 25.76
N GLU A 360 45.07 8.35 25.94
CA GLU A 360 45.64 8.68 27.27
C GLU A 360 45.90 7.48 28.22
N GLY A 361 46.08 6.27 27.69
CA GLY A 361 46.43 5.09 28.49
C GLY A 361 45.26 4.47 29.25
N ALA A 362 44.03 4.94 29.02
CA ALA A 362 42.82 4.26 29.42
C ALA A 362 42.63 2.97 28.60
N THR A 363 42.05 1.93 29.19
CA THR A 363 41.68 0.72 28.46
C THR A 363 40.34 0.94 27.77
N ALA A 364 40.35 0.96 26.44
CA ALA A 364 39.14 0.96 25.62
C ALA A 364 38.69 -0.49 25.37
N SER A 365 37.48 -0.67 24.84
CA SER A 365 37.04 -1.97 24.35
C SER A 365 36.23 -1.83 23.07
N VAL A 366 36.51 -2.70 22.11
CA VAL A 366 35.68 -2.89 20.92
C VAL A 366 34.92 -4.17 21.11
N CYS A 367 33.62 -4.11 20.86
CA CYS A 367 32.73 -5.23 21.04
C CYS A 367 31.85 -5.44 19.81
N MET A 368 31.55 -6.70 19.55
CA MET A 368 30.63 -7.15 18.52
C MET A 368 29.56 -8.02 19.17
N TYR A 369 28.31 -7.63 18.99
CA TYR A 369 27.17 -8.42 19.43
C TYR A 369 26.54 -9.10 18.22
N LEU A 370 26.35 -10.41 18.32
CA LEU A 370 25.74 -11.23 17.30
C LEU A 370 24.51 -11.95 17.86
N ILE A 371 23.46 -11.96 17.08
CA ILE A 371 22.27 -12.77 17.29
C ILE A 371 22.20 -13.72 16.10
N ILE A 372 22.32 -15.01 16.37
CA ILE A 372 22.23 -16.05 15.36
C ILE A 372 20.91 -16.78 15.58
N SER A 373 20.01 -16.71 14.60
CA SER A 373 18.76 -17.45 14.60
C SER A 373 18.81 -18.52 13.52
N SER A 374 18.34 -19.71 13.85
CA SER A 374 18.30 -20.84 12.92
C SER A 374 16.92 -21.48 12.91
N VAL A 375 16.49 -21.95 11.75
CA VAL A 375 15.25 -22.71 11.59
C VAL A 375 15.56 -23.91 10.70
N PHE A 376 15.15 -25.08 11.17
CA PHE A 376 15.33 -26.36 10.49
C PHE A 376 13.98 -27.00 10.25
N THR A 377 13.70 -27.40 9.02
CA THR A 377 12.46 -28.09 8.70
C THR A 377 12.64 -29.59 8.63
N SER A 378 11.56 -30.31 8.87
CA SER A 378 11.45 -31.73 8.56
C SER A 378 11.64 -31.97 7.04
N PRO A 379 12.06 -33.18 6.63
CA PRO A 379 12.13 -33.56 5.23
C PRO A 379 10.78 -33.41 4.54
N GLN A 380 10.79 -32.93 3.30
CA GLN A 380 9.58 -32.74 2.52
C GLN A 380 9.81 -33.13 1.06
N GLU A 381 8.83 -33.79 0.46
CA GLU A 381 8.91 -34.12 -0.96
C GLU A 381 9.05 -32.86 -1.81
N TRP A 382 9.88 -32.97 -2.86
CA TRP A 382 10.07 -31.87 -3.80
C TRP A 382 8.82 -31.67 -4.64
N SER A 383 8.37 -30.42 -4.75
CA SER A 383 7.26 -30.12 -5.66
C SER A 383 7.65 -30.44 -7.11
N GLU A 384 6.70 -30.90 -7.94
CA GLU A 384 6.99 -31.24 -9.34
C GLU A 384 7.64 -30.09 -10.12
N SER A 385 7.28 -28.84 -9.79
CA SER A 385 7.84 -27.64 -10.38
C SER A 385 9.28 -27.35 -9.97
N THR A 386 9.74 -27.86 -8.82
CA THR A 386 11.07 -27.60 -8.27
C THR A 386 12.02 -28.79 -8.37
N LYS A 387 11.48 -30.01 -8.54
CA LYS A 387 12.20 -31.27 -8.72
C LYS A 387 13.29 -31.25 -9.82
N PRO A 388 13.12 -30.57 -10.98
CA PRO A 388 14.18 -30.47 -11.98
C PRO A 388 15.45 -29.73 -11.51
N PHE A 389 15.39 -29.01 -10.39
CA PHE A 389 16.51 -28.24 -9.83
C PHE A 389 17.22 -28.98 -8.67
N LEU A 390 16.76 -30.20 -8.33
CA LEU A 390 17.33 -31.03 -7.26
C LEU A 390 18.83 -31.33 -7.46
N GLU A 391 19.25 -31.53 -8.71
CA GLU A 391 20.65 -31.81 -9.03
C GLU A 391 21.54 -30.57 -8.87
N ASP A 392 20.98 -29.37 -9.08
CA ASP A 392 21.71 -28.10 -8.96
C ASP A 392 21.96 -27.69 -7.51
N THR A 393 21.21 -28.21 -6.53
CA THR A 393 21.36 -27.88 -5.09
C THR A 393 22.35 -28.78 -4.35
N SER A 394 22.93 -29.77 -5.05
CA SER A 394 23.79 -30.82 -4.52
C SER A 394 25.13 -30.33 -3.93
N ASP A 395 25.70 -29.26 -4.48
CA ASP A 395 27.16 -29.00 -4.37
C ASP A 395 27.54 -27.60 -3.85
N GLN A 396 26.61 -26.81 -3.33
CA GLN A 396 26.85 -25.36 -3.19
C GLN A 396 27.07 -24.89 -1.75
N GLY A 397 28.19 -24.17 -1.58
CA GLY A 397 28.42 -23.27 -0.46
C GLY A 397 27.36 -22.17 -0.42
N SER A 398 27.15 -21.58 0.75
CA SER A 398 26.02 -20.69 1.01
C SER A 398 26.11 -19.34 0.30
N VAL A 399 24.96 -18.81 -0.11
CA VAL A 399 24.82 -17.40 -0.52
C VAL A 399 24.08 -16.64 0.56
N ASN A 400 24.52 -15.41 0.81
CA ASN A 400 23.72 -14.44 1.54
C ASN A 400 22.54 -14.02 0.65
N TYR A 401 21.33 -14.45 0.98
CA TYR A 401 20.14 -14.13 0.19
C TYR A 401 19.69 -12.69 0.40
N LEU A 402 19.70 -12.22 1.64
CA LEU A 402 19.17 -10.92 1.99
C LEU A 402 19.98 -10.29 3.11
N ARG A 403 20.22 -8.98 2.99
CA ARG A 403 20.74 -8.14 4.05
C ARG A 403 19.72 -7.08 4.42
N ILE A 404 19.34 -7.01 5.68
CA ILE A 404 18.40 -6.02 6.23
C ILE A 404 19.16 -5.09 7.15
N THR A 405 19.22 -3.80 6.82
CA THR A 405 19.79 -2.78 7.71
C THR A 405 18.70 -2.23 8.61
N HIS A 406 18.98 -2.11 9.92
CA HIS A 406 18.07 -1.56 10.92
C HIS A 406 18.57 -0.18 11.36
N PRO A 407 18.22 0.92 10.66
CA PRO A 407 18.59 2.27 11.08
C PRO A 407 17.78 2.73 12.30
N THR A 408 18.31 3.68 13.07
CA THR A 408 17.50 4.42 14.05
C THR A 408 16.56 5.38 13.33
N PRO A 409 15.36 5.61 13.87
CA PRO A 409 14.53 6.72 13.41
C PRO A 409 15.28 8.05 13.62
N LEU A 410 15.34 8.88 12.58
CA LEU A 410 15.91 10.22 12.65
C LEU A 410 15.09 11.06 13.64
N GLY A 411 15.75 11.68 14.63
CA GLY A 411 15.10 12.62 15.56
C GLY A 411 14.79 12.10 16.98
N VAL A 412 15.32 10.94 17.39
CA VAL A 412 15.25 10.51 18.80
C VAL A 412 16.50 11.01 19.55
N ASP A 413 16.39 12.18 20.17
CA ASP A 413 17.44 12.77 21.04
C ASP A 413 17.62 11.99 22.36
N ASN A 414 16.77 11.00 22.63
CA ASN A 414 16.76 10.24 23.87
C ASN A 414 17.56 8.94 23.72
N GLY A 415 18.88 9.02 23.88
CA GLY A 415 19.77 7.94 24.37
C GLY A 415 19.68 6.57 23.68
N VAL A 416 18.58 5.84 23.86
CA VAL A 416 18.29 4.48 23.38
C VAL A 416 18.09 4.44 21.88
N ARG A 417 19.06 3.84 21.19
CA ARG A 417 19.06 3.74 19.72
C ARG A 417 18.32 2.49 19.21
N PHE A 418 18.42 1.36 19.90
CA PHE A 418 17.82 0.09 19.49
C PHE A 418 17.32 -0.75 20.66
N SER A 419 16.43 -1.72 20.41
CA SER A 419 16.06 -2.74 21.40
C SER A 419 16.67 -4.08 21.01
N ALA A 420 17.46 -4.68 21.90
CA ALA A 420 18.04 -6.01 21.67
C ALA A 420 16.96 -7.09 21.44
N ALA A 421 15.83 -7.00 22.14
CA ALA A 421 14.71 -7.93 21.96
C ALA A 421 14.06 -7.79 20.58
N SER A 422 13.95 -6.55 20.07
CA SER A 422 13.44 -6.29 18.72
C SER A 422 14.37 -6.88 17.65
N LEU A 423 15.69 -6.71 17.81
CA LEU A 423 16.68 -7.32 16.91
C LEU A 423 16.66 -8.86 16.97
N GLN A 424 16.44 -9.44 18.16
CA GLN A 424 16.29 -10.89 18.32
C GLN A 424 15.06 -11.41 17.58
N ASN A 425 13.92 -10.74 17.74
CA ASN A 425 12.69 -11.10 17.04
C ASN A 425 12.85 -10.92 15.52
N ALA A 426 13.46 -9.82 15.08
CA ALA A 426 13.73 -9.56 13.67
C ALA A 426 14.60 -10.64 13.01
N SER A 427 15.67 -11.06 13.68
CA SER A 427 16.54 -12.16 13.25
C SER A 427 15.76 -13.47 13.06
N LEU A 428 14.91 -13.80 14.04
CA LEU A 428 14.10 -15.01 14.00
C LEU A 428 13.05 -14.98 12.88
N ILE A 429 12.28 -13.89 12.78
CA ILE A 429 11.27 -13.70 11.73
C ILE A 429 11.91 -13.78 10.35
N ALA A 430 13.12 -13.24 10.19
CA ALA A 430 13.83 -13.30 8.92
C ALA A 430 14.18 -14.75 8.52
N ALA A 431 14.72 -15.55 9.46
CA ALA A 431 14.96 -16.97 9.21
C ALA A 431 13.66 -17.75 8.93
N GLN A 432 12.59 -17.50 9.69
CA GLN A 432 11.28 -18.12 9.48
C GLN A 432 10.68 -17.77 8.12
N THR A 433 10.76 -16.50 7.71
CA THR A 433 10.21 -16.04 6.43
C THR A 433 10.93 -16.72 5.26
N LEU A 434 12.26 -16.81 5.28
CA LEU A 434 13.00 -17.54 4.25
C LEU A 434 12.71 -19.04 4.26
N THR A 435 12.51 -19.61 5.44
CA THR A 435 12.07 -21.01 5.58
C THR A 435 10.71 -21.22 4.93
N ASN A 436 9.76 -20.31 5.17
CA ASN A 436 8.40 -20.40 4.63
C ASN A 436 8.37 -20.26 3.10
N LEU A 437 9.26 -19.48 2.50
CA LEU A 437 9.42 -19.48 1.03
C LEU A 437 9.85 -20.85 0.51
N GLY A 438 10.63 -21.58 1.31
CA GLY A 438 10.96 -22.98 1.11
C GLY A 438 11.54 -23.31 -0.27
N GLN A 439 11.07 -24.39 -0.89
CA GLN A 439 11.50 -24.81 -2.24
C GLN A 439 11.04 -23.85 -3.35
N ASN A 440 10.10 -22.92 -3.09
CA ASN A 440 9.65 -21.96 -4.12
C ASN A 440 10.66 -20.84 -4.38
N PHE A 441 11.77 -20.80 -3.63
CA PHE A 441 12.77 -19.74 -3.71
C PHE A 441 14.17 -20.37 -3.70
N LEU A 442 14.69 -20.69 -4.87
CA LEU A 442 15.91 -21.49 -5.07
C LEU A 442 16.95 -20.70 -5.87
N ILE A 443 18.23 -20.88 -5.57
CA ILE A 443 19.33 -20.40 -6.41
C ILE A 443 19.98 -21.61 -7.08
N SER A 444 20.21 -21.54 -8.39
CA SER A 444 21.09 -22.47 -9.11
C SER A 444 22.35 -21.73 -9.50
N TYR A 445 23.49 -22.14 -8.94
CA TYR A 445 24.76 -21.45 -9.19
C TYR A 445 25.32 -21.86 -10.53
N HIS A 446 25.17 -23.14 -10.92
CA HIS A 446 25.62 -23.63 -12.23
C HIS A 446 24.93 -22.92 -13.39
N LYS A 447 23.67 -22.52 -13.20
CA LYS A 447 22.89 -21.83 -14.23
C LYS A 447 22.81 -20.32 -14.00
N GLU A 448 23.41 -19.81 -12.93
CA GLU A 448 23.33 -18.41 -12.48
C GLU A 448 21.88 -17.90 -12.49
N ARG A 449 20.96 -18.65 -11.87
CA ARG A 449 19.52 -18.32 -11.87
C ARG A 449 18.92 -18.33 -10.48
N LEU A 450 18.01 -17.39 -10.23
CA LEU A 450 17.11 -17.38 -9.09
C LEU A 450 15.73 -17.84 -9.56
N TYR A 451 15.23 -18.90 -8.96
CA TYR A 451 13.89 -19.41 -9.19
C TYR A 451 12.97 -18.94 -8.07
N VAL A 452 11.92 -18.22 -8.44
CA VAL A 452 10.90 -17.77 -7.50
C VAL A 452 9.52 -18.14 -8.02
N ALA A 453 8.77 -18.92 -7.25
CA ALA A 453 7.37 -19.18 -7.56
C ALA A 453 6.50 -18.07 -6.98
N TYR A 454 5.72 -17.42 -7.85
CA TYR A 454 4.76 -16.40 -7.46
C TYR A 454 3.33 -16.88 -7.68
N ASP A 455 2.43 -16.43 -6.82
CA ASP A 455 1.03 -16.27 -7.18
C ASP A 455 0.91 -14.93 -7.90
N SER A 456 0.52 -14.97 -9.17
CA SER A 456 0.18 -13.78 -9.93
C SER A 456 -1.32 -13.54 -9.82
N ILE A 457 -1.68 -12.33 -9.42
CA ILE A 457 -3.05 -11.88 -9.31
C ILE A 457 -3.23 -10.80 -10.37
N ALA A 458 -4.12 -11.03 -11.34
CA ALA A 458 -4.45 -9.97 -12.29
C ALA A 458 -5.31 -8.93 -11.57
N LEU A 459 -4.98 -7.65 -11.73
CA LEU A 459 -5.78 -6.58 -11.14
C LEU A 459 -6.79 -6.12 -12.19
N GLN A 460 -8.08 -6.34 -11.93
CA GLN A 460 -9.12 -5.80 -12.80
C GLN A 460 -9.39 -4.34 -12.40
N PRO A 461 -9.23 -3.36 -13.32
CA PRO A 461 -9.59 -1.98 -13.03
C PRO A 461 -11.11 -1.83 -12.98
N GLY A 462 -11.59 -1.02 -12.04
CA GLY A 462 -13.00 -0.71 -11.92
C GLY A 462 -13.25 0.44 -10.96
N PHE A 463 -14.45 0.45 -10.39
CA PHE A 463 -14.88 1.52 -9.50
C PHE A 463 -15.50 0.96 -8.23
N GLU A 464 -15.16 1.59 -7.12
CA GLU A 464 -15.87 1.38 -5.88
C GLU A 464 -17.06 2.34 -5.82
N VAL A 465 -18.26 1.76 -5.90
CA VAL A 465 -19.52 2.48 -5.83
C VAL A 465 -20.27 2.08 -4.56
N PRO A 466 -20.69 3.05 -3.72
CA PRO A 466 -21.53 2.77 -2.56
C PRO A 466 -22.89 2.19 -3.01
N ILE A 467 -23.34 1.12 -2.34
CA ILE A 467 -24.59 0.42 -2.71
C ILE A 467 -25.80 1.37 -2.66
N TRP A 468 -25.86 2.24 -1.65
CA TRP A 468 -26.94 3.22 -1.50
C TRP A 468 -27.03 4.16 -2.70
N LEU A 469 -25.89 4.55 -3.29
CA LEU A 469 -25.86 5.43 -4.45
C LEU A 469 -26.47 4.73 -5.66
N LEU A 470 -26.14 3.46 -5.88
CA LEU A 470 -26.68 2.66 -6.97
C LEU A 470 -28.20 2.48 -6.82
N VAL A 471 -28.68 2.17 -5.61
CA VAL A 471 -30.12 2.05 -5.32
C VAL A 471 -30.86 3.36 -5.58
N VAL A 472 -30.29 4.50 -5.16
CA VAL A 472 -30.90 5.83 -5.37
C VAL A 472 -30.95 6.19 -6.85
N VAL A 473 -29.87 5.96 -7.61
CA VAL A 473 -29.82 6.28 -9.04
C VAL A 473 -30.79 5.40 -9.81
N VAL A 474 -30.75 4.07 -9.63
CA VAL A 474 -31.63 3.14 -10.35
C VAL A 474 -33.09 3.34 -9.95
N GLY A 475 -33.38 3.45 -8.64
CA GLY A 475 -34.73 3.72 -8.15
C GLY A 475 -35.27 5.05 -8.68
N GLY A 476 -34.43 6.09 -8.70
CA GLY A 476 -34.76 7.39 -9.29
C GLY A 476 -35.07 7.29 -10.78
N MET A 477 -34.26 6.59 -11.58
CA MET A 477 -34.53 6.35 -13.00
C MET A 477 -35.91 5.70 -13.22
N VAL A 478 -36.23 4.64 -12.47
CA VAL A 478 -37.50 3.92 -12.58
C VAL A 478 -38.68 4.83 -12.25
N ILE A 479 -38.61 5.59 -11.16
CA ILE A 479 -39.64 6.55 -10.78
C ILE A 479 -39.79 7.65 -11.84
N SER A 480 -38.68 8.15 -12.38
CA SER A 480 -38.68 9.17 -13.43
C SER A 480 -39.33 8.68 -14.72
N VAL A 481 -39.02 7.46 -15.16
CA VAL A 481 -39.66 6.84 -16.33
C VAL A 481 -41.16 6.64 -16.07
N ALA A 482 -41.54 6.12 -14.90
CA ALA A 482 -42.93 5.92 -14.55
C ALA A 482 -43.72 7.24 -14.56
N LEU A 483 -43.17 8.31 -13.95
CA LEU A 483 -43.78 9.64 -13.98
C LEU A 483 -43.94 10.15 -15.41
N TRP A 484 -42.91 10.02 -16.24
CA TRP A 484 -42.95 10.47 -17.63
C TRP A 484 -44.03 9.74 -18.44
N VAL A 485 -44.07 8.42 -18.36
CA VAL A 485 -45.08 7.58 -19.02
C VAL A 485 -46.49 7.95 -18.54
N VAL A 486 -46.70 8.03 -17.22
CA VAL A 486 -48.00 8.39 -16.64
C VAL A 486 -48.48 9.75 -17.16
N THR A 487 -47.58 10.74 -17.24
CA THR A 487 -47.95 12.06 -17.77
C THR A 487 -48.27 12.04 -19.25
N PHE A 488 -47.54 11.25 -20.06
CA PHE A 488 -47.80 11.14 -21.48
C PHE A 488 -49.18 10.52 -21.77
N TRP A 489 -49.60 9.53 -20.97
CA TRP A 489 -50.88 8.85 -21.16
C TRP A 489 -52.08 9.60 -20.58
N LEU A 490 -51.90 10.33 -19.46
CA LEU A 490 -53.02 10.94 -18.73
C LEU A 490 -53.24 12.43 -19.03
N LEU A 491 -52.24 13.14 -19.56
CA LEU A 491 -52.34 14.57 -19.84
C LEU A 491 -52.64 14.83 -21.33
N PRO A 492 -53.62 15.70 -21.63
CA PRO A 492 -53.83 16.21 -22.98
C PRO A 492 -52.56 16.90 -23.53
N GLN A 493 -52.32 16.78 -24.84
CA GLN A 493 -51.09 17.25 -25.50
C GLN A 493 -50.84 18.77 -25.35
N GLU A 494 -51.89 19.55 -25.06
CA GLU A 494 -51.79 21.00 -24.83
C GLU A 494 -50.98 21.34 -23.58
N TYR A 495 -50.94 20.42 -22.60
CA TYR A 495 -50.18 20.55 -21.36
C TYR A 495 -48.75 19.97 -21.47
N THR A 496 -48.34 19.49 -22.64
CA THR A 496 -46.99 18.95 -22.88
C THR A 496 -46.14 19.79 -23.86
N ASN A 497 -46.74 20.66 -24.69
CA ASN A 497 -46.02 21.45 -25.70
C ASN A 497 -45.56 22.86 -25.24
N SER A 498 -44.57 23.43 -25.94
CA SER A 498 -43.82 24.67 -25.65
C SER A 498 -44.22 25.84 -26.56
N LEU A 499 -44.56 27.04 -26.03
CA LEU A 499 -44.88 28.22 -26.88
C LEU A 499 -44.61 29.62 -26.27
N TYR A 500 -44.02 29.73 -25.08
CA TYR A 500 -44.11 30.95 -24.27
C TYR A 500 -43.25 32.12 -24.69
N TRP A 501 -42.01 31.90 -25.11
CA TRP A 501 -41.14 33.02 -25.48
C TRP A 501 -41.74 33.84 -26.61
N SER A 502 -42.27 33.15 -27.62
CA SER A 502 -42.98 33.78 -28.74
C SER A 502 -44.25 34.49 -28.28
N VAL A 503 -45.00 33.93 -27.33
CA VAL A 503 -46.24 34.54 -26.80
C VAL A 503 -45.94 35.75 -25.91
N ALA A 504 -44.97 35.67 -25.00
CA ALA A 504 -44.60 36.75 -24.10
C ALA A 504 -44.05 37.95 -24.87
N LYS A 505 -43.26 37.71 -25.93
CA LYS A 505 -42.75 38.76 -26.81
C LYS A 505 -43.89 39.48 -27.56
N GLU A 506 -44.89 38.73 -28.01
CA GLU A 506 -46.04 39.28 -28.75
C GLU A 506 -47.03 40.04 -27.85
N VAL A 507 -47.12 39.66 -26.56
CA VAL A 507 -48.03 40.28 -25.57
C VAL A 507 -47.38 41.47 -24.85
N SER A 508 -46.04 41.56 -24.83
CA SER A 508 -45.26 42.64 -24.19
C SER A 508 -45.71 44.08 -24.53
N PRO A 509 -46.13 44.42 -25.77
CA PRO A 509 -46.60 45.77 -26.10
C PRO A 509 -47.90 46.16 -25.39
N GLN A 510 -48.72 45.19 -24.98
CA GLN A 510 -50.04 45.42 -24.40
C GLN A 510 -50.02 45.56 -22.87
N THR A 511 -48.98 45.03 -22.21
CA THR A 511 -48.86 45.01 -20.74
C THR A 511 -48.00 46.14 -20.16
N GLY A 512 -47.57 47.10 -20.98
CA GLY A 512 -46.95 48.36 -20.53
C GLY A 512 -45.59 48.22 -19.82
N GLY A 513 -44.84 47.13 -20.05
CA GLY A 513 -43.56 46.90 -19.36
C GLY A 513 -42.55 46.12 -20.20
N TYR A 514 -41.31 46.61 -20.24
CA TYR A 514 -40.14 46.02 -20.91
C TYR A 514 -39.51 44.82 -20.14
N THR A 515 -40.20 44.24 -19.16
CA THR A 515 -39.62 43.22 -18.26
C THR A 515 -40.45 41.94 -18.23
N PRO A 516 -39.81 40.74 -18.33
CA PRO A 516 -40.53 39.46 -18.26
C PRO A 516 -41.07 39.26 -16.84
N VAL A 517 -42.39 39.04 -16.74
CA VAL A 517 -43.14 38.76 -15.51
C VAL A 517 -44.01 37.53 -15.77
N LEU A 518 -44.32 36.75 -14.73
CA LEU A 518 -45.29 35.67 -14.82
C LEU A 518 -46.66 36.21 -15.29
N LEU A 519 -47.15 35.69 -16.41
CA LEU A 519 -48.45 36.04 -16.97
C LEU A 519 -49.52 35.03 -16.54
N LYS A 520 -50.75 35.50 -16.31
CA LYS A 520 -51.94 34.63 -16.18
C LYS A 520 -52.21 33.98 -17.53
N ALA A 521 -52.19 32.64 -17.60
CA ALA A 521 -52.40 31.87 -18.81
C ALA A 521 -53.33 30.67 -18.60
N SER A 522 -54.44 30.63 -19.34
CA SER A 522 -55.31 29.44 -19.49
C SER A 522 -54.97 28.71 -20.78
N ALA A 523 -55.02 27.38 -20.78
CA ALA A 523 -54.72 26.56 -21.95
C ALA A 523 -55.94 26.34 -22.87
N MET A 524 -57.18 26.46 -22.35
CA MET A 524 -58.42 26.30 -23.13
C MET A 524 -59.49 27.32 -22.72
N PRO A 525 -59.86 28.26 -23.62
CA PRO A 525 -59.07 28.70 -24.78
C PRO A 525 -57.71 29.26 -24.33
N LEU A 526 -56.72 29.34 -25.25
CA LEU A 526 -55.43 29.98 -24.95
C LEU A 526 -55.66 31.48 -24.66
N VAL A 527 -55.69 31.82 -23.37
CA VAL A 527 -55.96 33.18 -22.89
C VAL A 527 -54.77 33.62 -22.07
N VAL A 528 -54.14 34.73 -22.44
CA VAL A 528 -53.02 35.33 -21.72
C VAL A 528 -53.42 36.73 -21.25
N GLU A 529 -53.39 36.97 -19.94
CA GLU A 529 -53.85 38.23 -19.31
C GLU A 529 -55.25 38.67 -19.77
N GLY A 530 -56.16 37.72 -20.02
CA GLY A 530 -57.53 37.99 -20.46
C GLY A 530 -57.71 38.15 -21.97
N SER A 531 -56.62 38.24 -22.76
CA SER A 531 -56.67 38.30 -24.22
C SER A 531 -56.66 36.90 -24.84
N THR A 532 -57.67 36.58 -25.66
CA THR A 532 -57.72 35.32 -26.44
C THR A 532 -56.75 35.39 -27.61
N ILE A 533 -55.79 34.45 -27.65
CA ILE A 533 -54.96 34.25 -28.84
C ILE A 533 -55.76 33.35 -29.79
N ALA A 534 -56.13 33.86 -30.96
CA ALA A 534 -56.93 33.10 -31.91
C ALA A 534 -56.21 31.81 -32.33
N GLN A 535 -56.87 30.65 -32.19
CA GLN A 535 -56.44 29.42 -32.85
C GLN A 535 -56.57 29.63 -34.36
N SER A 536 -55.46 29.87 -35.05
CA SER A 536 -55.44 29.74 -36.51
C SER A 536 -55.73 28.27 -36.85
N GLN A 537 -56.68 28.06 -37.76
CA GLN A 537 -57.11 26.74 -38.22
C GLN A 537 -55.91 25.93 -38.73
N LEU A 538 -55.62 24.81 -38.05
CA LEU A 538 -54.88 23.69 -38.63
C LEU A 538 -55.75 23.09 -39.73
N VAL A 539 -55.63 23.60 -40.96
CA VAL A 539 -56.11 22.89 -42.14
C VAL A 539 -55.13 21.74 -42.36
N LEU A 540 -55.57 20.50 -42.12
CA LEU A 540 -54.88 19.30 -42.61
C LEU A 540 -54.85 19.39 -44.15
N GLY A 541 -53.69 19.73 -44.70
CA GLY A 541 -53.39 19.47 -46.11
C GLY A 541 -53.22 17.97 -46.31
N SER A 542 -53.94 17.44 -47.30
CA SER A 542 -53.76 16.11 -47.89
C SER A 542 -52.28 15.78 -48.15
N PRO A 543 -51.87 14.50 -48.04
CA PRO A 543 -50.48 14.11 -48.23
C PRO A 543 -50.16 14.14 -49.72
N ASP A 544 -49.39 15.12 -50.17
CA ASP A 544 -48.40 14.93 -51.22
C ASP A 544 -47.42 16.13 -51.23
N ASP A 545 -46.16 15.77 -51.45
CA ASP A 545 -45.00 16.61 -51.73
C ASP A 545 -44.31 17.45 -50.64
N SER A 546 -43.23 16.85 -50.15
CA SER A 546 -41.91 17.44 -49.89
C SER A 546 -41.73 18.39 -48.70
N ALA A 547 -40.83 17.96 -47.81
CA ALA A 547 -40.46 18.59 -46.57
C ALA A 547 -39.91 20.02 -46.73
N THR A 548 -40.59 20.98 -46.11
CA THR A 548 -40.00 22.22 -45.60
C THR A 548 -40.54 22.47 -44.19
N PRO A 549 -39.70 22.78 -43.18
CA PRO A 549 -40.18 23.09 -41.85
C PRO A 549 -40.92 24.44 -41.87
N LEU A 550 -42.23 24.39 -41.57
CA LEU A 550 -43.09 25.56 -41.40
C LEU A 550 -42.60 26.41 -40.22
N ILE A 551 -41.95 27.53 -40.54
CA ILE A 551 -41.72 28.63 -39.60
C ILE A 551 -43.06 29.31 -39.36
N LEU A 552 -43.57 29.27 -38.13
CA LEU A 552 -44.72 30.07 -37.68
C LEU A 552 -44.42 31.56 -37.91
N ARG A 553 -44.93 32.14 -39.00
CA ARG A 553 -45.08 33.58 -39.18
C ARG A 553 -46.55 33.94 -39.10
N ASN A 554 -46.84 34.92 -38.23
CA ASN A 554 -48.10 35.64 -38.02
C ASN A 554 -49.10 35.00 -37.04
N LEU A 555 -48.96 35.35 -35.77
CA LEU A 555 -50.07 35.42 -34.81
C LEU A 555 -50.74 36.80 -34.98
N THR A 556 -52.04 36.85 -35.31
CA THR A 556 -52.80 38.11 -35.28
C THR A 556 -53.77 38.11 -34.11
N LEU A 557 -53.64 39.10 -33.22
CA LEU A 557 -54.55 39.34 -32.11
C LEU A 557 -55.82 40.04 -32.62
N LYS A 558 -56.99 39.43 -32.44
CA LYS A 558 -58.28 40.09 -32.67
C LYS A 558 -58.69 40.87 -31.42
N SER A 559 -58.53 42.18 -31.46
CA SER A 559 -59.17 43.12 -30.53
C SER A 559 -60.67 43.19 -30.83
N LYS A 560 -61.52 42.91 -29.82
CA LYS A 560 -62.96 43.22 -29.88
C LYS A 560 -63.12 44.61 -29.24
N GLY A 561 -63.51 45.58 -30.07
CA GLY A 561 -63.58 46.99 -29.71
C GLY A 561 -64.47 47.27 -28.50
N LEU A 562 -64.01 48.19 -27.65
CA LEU A 562 -64.79 48.85 -26.61
C LEU A 562 -64.75 50.36 -26.89
N ASN A 563 -65.49 50.80 -27.91
CA ASN A 563 -65.89 52.19 -28.08
C ASN A 563 -67.40 52.15 -28.28
N ASP A 564 -68.14 52.31 -27.19
CA ASP A 564 -69.47 52.89 -27.16
C ASP A 564 -69.65 53.50 -25.77
N ALA A 565 -69.44 54.81 -25.69
CA ALA A 565 -70.08 55.61 -24.67
C ALA A 565 -71.55 55.79 -25.05
N PRO A 566 -72.44 55.94 -24.05
CA PRO A 566 -73.17 57.20 -24.05
C PRO A 566 -73.15 57.89 -22.69
N SER A 567 -73.16 59.21 -22.80
CA SER A 567 -73.39 60.22 -21.79
C SER A 567 -74.64 59.97 -20.92
N ARG A 568 -74.53 60.27 -19.62
CA ARG A 568 -75.40 61.21 -18.87
C ARG A 568 -75.11 61.18 -17.35
N LEU A 569 -74.90 62.40 -16.83
CA LEU A 569 -74.84 62.89 -15.43
C LEU A 569 -73.71 62.39 -14.53
#